data_AF-A0A368U000-F1
#
_entry.id   AF-A0A368U000-F1
#
_cell.length_a   1.000
_cell.length_b   1.000
_cell.length_c   1.000
_cell.angle_alpha   90.00
_cell.angle_beta   90.00
_cell.angle_gamma   90.00
#
_symmetry.space_group_name_H-M   'P 1'
#
loop_
_entity.id
_entity.type
_entity.pdbx_description
1 polymer ?
#
loop_
_entity_poly.entity_id
_entity_poly.type
_entity_poly.pdbx_seq_one_letter_code
_entity_poly.pdbx_strand_id
1 'polypeptide(L)'
;AVNATRWALFGAMKTTGLPVAVGSGGRTKYNRQRLGIPKTHALDAACVGKFDTLKGWRVPTLVIKAMGRGSYQRTRLDKFGFPRGYLMRQKQVQGFQTGDRVRAIVPAGKKTGSHTGRVAIRKTGSFNIQTEQGAAQGISWRHCTLLQRGDGYGYHPLPTIQS
;
A
#
# COMPACT_ATOMS: atom_id res chain seq x y z
N ALA A 1 -30.48 -1.22 -6.60
CA ALA A 1 -29.14 -0.68 -6.90
C ALA A 1 -28.06 -1.76 -6.97
N VAL A 2 -27.73 -2.47 -5.88
CA VAL A 2 -26.60 -3.45 -5.84
C VAL A 2 -26.74 -4.61 -6.84
N ASN A 3 -27.94 -5.15 -7.03
CA ASN A 3 -28.17 -6.27 -7.95
C ASN A 3 -27.96 -5.89 -9.43
N ALA A 4 -28.28 -4.64 -9.82
CA ALA A 4 -28.10 -4.17 -11.19
C ALA A 4 -26.61 -4.05 -11.55
N THR A 5 -25.81 -3.51 -10.63
CA THR A 5 -24.34 -3.43 -10.79
C THR A 5 -23.70 -4.82 -10.87
N ARG A 6 -24.21 -5.80 -10.11
CA ARG A 6 -23.70 -7.19 -10.15
C ARG A 6 -23.90 -7.84 -11.52
N TRP A 7 -25.08 -7.67 -12.12
CA TRP A 7 -25.38 -8.24 -13.43
C TRP A 7 -24.62 -7.54 -14.56
N ALA A 8 -24.48 -6.22 -14.50
CA ALA A 8 -23.66 -5.47 -15.44
C ALA A 8 -22.19 -5.92 -15.39
N LEU A 9 -21.62 -6.08 -14.19
CA LEU A 9 -20.25 -6.59 -14.01
C LEU A 9 -20.10 -8.01 -14.56
N PHE A 10 -21.05 -8.91 -14.28
CA PHE A 10 -21.01 -10.28 -14.79
C PHE A 10 -21.07 -10.32 -16.32
N GLY A 11 -21.94 -9.51 -16.93
CA GLY A 11 -21.99 -9.35 -18.39
C GLY A 11 -20.66 -8.89 -18.96
N ALA A 12 -20.06 -7.84 -18.37
CA ALA A 12 -18.76 -7.32 -18.79
C ALA A 12 -17.62 -8.33 -18.59
N MET A 13 -17.65 -9.15 -17.52
CA MET A 13 -16.64 -10.20 -17.32
C MET A 13 -16.75 -11.30 -18.38
N LYS A 14 -17.97 -11.66 -18.80
CA LYS A 14 -18.16 -12.67 -19.86
C LYS A 14 -17.58 -12.27 -21.20
N THR A 15 -17.55 -10.97 -21.53
CA THR A 15 -17.03 -10.52 -22.83
C THR A 15 -15.52 -10.74 -22.97
N THR A 16 -14.81 -11.02 -21.87
CA THR A 16 -13.38 -11.35 -21.89
C THR A 16 -13.08 -12.72 -22.50
N GLY A 17 -14.08 -13.60 -22.66
CA GLY A 17 -13.90 -14.97 -23.14
C GLY A 17 -13.30 -15.93 -22.11
N LEU A 18 -12.93 -15.45 -20.92
CA LEU A 18 -12.41 -16.30 -19.83
C LEU A 18 -13.55 -17.02 -19.09
N PRO A 19 -13.32 -18.20 -18.49
CA PRO A 19 -14.30 -18.85 -17.64
C PRO A 19 -14.67 -17.97 -16.44
N VAL A 20 -15.95 -17.61 -16.32
CA VAL A 20 -16.48 -16.81 -15.22
C VAL A 20 -17.45 -17.63 -14.38
N ALA A 21 -17.16 -17.76 -13.09
CA ALA A 21 -18.05 -18.37 -12.11
C ALA A 21 -18.57 -17.33 -11.10
N VAL A 22 -19.78 -17.54 -10.58
CA VAL A 22 -20.37 -16.71 -9.54
C VAL A 22 -20.49 -17.49 -8.23
N GLY A 23 -20.31 -16.79 -7.11
CA GLY A 23 -20.45 -17.36 -5.76
C GLY A 23 -21.38 -16.51 -4.90
N SER A 24 -21.91 -17.11 -3.83
CA SER A 24 -22.64 -16.37 -2.79
C SER A 24 -21.75 -16.08 -1.60
N GLY A 25 -21.96 -14.94 -0.93
CA GLY A 25 -21.26 -14.64 0.32
C GLY A 25 -21.54 -15.67 1.43
N GLY A 26 -22.71 -16.31 1.41
CA GLY A 26 -23.04 -17.43 2.29
C GLY A 26 -22.12 -18.64 2.09
N ARG A 27 -21.81 -19.00 0.83
CA ARG A 27 -20.87 -20.08 0.52
C ARG A 27 -19.45 -19.73 0.98
N THR A 28 -19.01 -18.49 0.76
CA THR A 28 -17.71 -18.02 1.25
C THR A 28 -17.59 -18.14 2.77
N LYS A 29 -18.62 -17.68 3.51
CA LYS A 29 -18.69 -17.81 4.96
C LYS A 29 -18.67 -19.28 5.42
N TYR A 30 -19.43 -20.15 4.75
CA TYR A 30 -19.46 -21.58 5.04
C TYR A 30 -18.09 -22.25 4.84
N ASN A 31 -17.43 -22.01 3.71
CA ASN A 31 -16.09 -22.53 3.43
C ASN A 31 -15.07 -22.08 4.48
N ARG A 32 -15.12 -20.80 4.85
CA ARG A 32 -14.24 -20.24 5.87
C ARG A 32 -14.45 -20.92 7.23
N GLN A 33 -15.71 -21.09 7.65
CA GLN A 33 -16.04 -21.71 8.94
C GLN A 33 -15.66 -23.20 8.99
N ARG A 34 -16.05 -23.98 7.97
CA ARG A 34 -15.79 -25.43 7.95
C ARG A 34 -14.30 -25.77 7.88
N LEU A 35 -13.46 -24.85 7.37
CA LEU A 35 -12.01 -25.01 7.25
C LEU A 35 -11.23 -24.27 8.36
N GLY A 36 -11.90 -23.63 9.32
CA GLY A 36 -11.25 -22.91 10.42
C GLY A 36 -10.39 -21.71 9.98
N ILE A 37 -10.77 -21.03 8.89
CA ILE A 37 -9.98 -19.93 8.31
C ILE A 37 -10.41 -18.58 8.95
N PRO A 38 -9.47 -17.74 9.43
CA PRO A 38 -9.80 -16.43 9.96
C PRO A 38 -10.29 -15.48 8.85
N LYS A 39 -11.11 -14.49 9.21
CA LYS A 39 -11.65 -13.54 8.22
C LYS A 39 -10.66 -12.41 7.95
N THR A 40 -10.11 -12.36 6.74
CA THR A 40 -9.40 -11.21 6.16
C THR A 40 -9.83 -11.01 4.72
N HIS A 41 -9.56 -9.85 4.11
CA HIS A 41 -9.92 -9.63 2.70
C HIS A 41 -9.31 -10.67 1.75
N ALA A 42 -8.03 -11.02 1.93
CA ALA A 42 -7.35 -12.01 1.08
C ALA A 42 -7.88 -13.43 1.29
N LEU A 43 -8.10 -13.84 2.55
CA LEU A 43 -8.59 -15.18 2.87
C LEU A 43 -10.07 -15.35 2.54
N ASP A 44 -10.87 -14.28 2.63
CA ASP A 44 -12.27 -14.28 2.20
C ASP A 44 -12.37 -14.50 0.68
N ALA A 45 -11.51 -13.84 -0.10
CA ALA A 45 -11.40 -14.08 -1.55
C ALA A 45 -10.98 -15.52 -1.87
N ALA A 46 -10.00 -16.08 -1.16
CA ALA A 46 -9.58 -17.48 -1.32
C ALA A 46 -10.68 -18.50 -0.95
N CYS A 47 -11.71 -18.08 -0.21
CA CYS A 47 -12.84 -18.93 0.18
C CYS A 47 -14.03 -18.87 -0.79
N VAL A 48 -13.93 -18.13 -1.90
CA VAL A 48 -15.00 -18.00 -2.89
C VAL A 48 -15.10 -19.27 -3.76
N GLY A 49 -16.33 -19.68 -4.07
CA GLY A 49 -16.61 -20.79 -4.99
C GLY A 49 -16.87 -22.14 -4.33
N LYS A 50 -16.95 -23.19 -5.16
CA LYS A 50 -17.17 -24.57 -4.73
C LYS A 50 -15.83 -25.31 -4.74
N PHE A 51 -15.38 -25.76 -3.57
CA PHE A 51 -14.18 -26.56 -3.38
C PHE A 51 -14.25 -27.25 -2.02
N ASP A 52 -13.44 -28.31 -1.83
CA ASP A 52 -13.44 -29.10 -0.59
C ASP A 52 -12.30 -28.72 0.37
N THR A 53 -11.11 -28.40 -0.15
CA THR A 53 -9.94 -28.05 0.67
C THR A 53 -9.22 -26.81 0.14
N LEU A 54 -8.69 -25.97 1.03
CA LEU A 54 -7.77 -24.89 0.70
C LEU A 54 -6.41 -25.15 1.36
N LYS A 55 -5.35 -25.21 0.56
CA LYS A 55 -3.97 -25.47 1.03
C LYS A 55 -3.13 -24.19 0.96
N GLY A 56 -2.07 -24.11 1.78
CA GLY A 56 -1.08 -23.03 1.71
C GLY A 56 -1.59 -21.63 2.10
N TRP A 57 -2.73 -21.51 2.78
CA TRP A 57 -3.32 -20.21 3.11
C TRP A 57 -2.62 -19.49 4.28
N ARG A 58 -1.80 -20.21 5.07
CA ARG A 58 -1.04 -19.67 6.21
C ARG A 58 0.25 -18.99 5.75
N VAL A 59 0.11 -17.94 4.96
CA VAL A 59 1.24 -17.16 4.43
C VAL A 59 1.07 -15.67 4.74
N PRO A 60 2.17 -14.90 4.83
CA PRO A 60 2.10 -13.46 4.95
C PRO A 60 1.34 -12.84 3.77
N THR A 61 0.52 -11.84 4.04
CA THR A 61 -0.23 -11.13 2.99
C THR A 61 0.43 -9.78 2.71
N LEU A 62 0.75 -9.49 1.46
CA LEU A 62 1.21 -8.17 1.06
C LEU A 62 0.02 -7.23 0.83
N VAL A 63 -0.16 -6.23 1.70
CA VAL A 63 -1.18 -5.20 1.53
C VAL A 63 -0.65 -4.10 0.64
N ILE A 64 -1.43 -3.79 -0.39
CA ILE A 64 -1.16 -2.71 -1.33
C ILE A 64 -2.20 -1.62 -1.10
N LYS A 65 -1.73 -0.40 -0.81
CA LYS A 65 -2.58 0.78 -0.60
C LYS A 65 -2.29 1.82 -1.66
N ALA A 66 -3.31 2.38 -2.31
CA ALA A 66 -3.12 3.53 -3.18
C ALA A 66 -2.76 4.77 -2.36
N MET A 67 -1.65 5.42 -2.71
CA MET A 67 -1.08 6.57 -1.98
C MET A 67 -1.14 7.88 -2.77
N GLY A 68 -1.64 7.85 -4.00
CA GLY A 68 -1.63 8.98 -4.93
C GLY A 68 -0.25 9.27 -5.52
N ARG A 69 -0.20 10.16 -6.51
CA ARG A 69 1.02 10.53 -7.26
C ARG A 69 1.48 11.97 -7.02
N GLY A 70 1.02 12.57 -5.92
CA GLY A 70 1.21 13.98 -5.59
C GLY A 70 -0.05 14.82 -5.83
N SER A 71 0.03 16.09 -5.45
CA SER A 71 -1.04 17.08 -5.70
C SER A 71 -0.67 17.97 -6.88
N TYR A 72 -1.65 18.33 -7.71
CA TYR A 72 -1.49 19.34 -8.75
C TYR A 72 -1.30 20.74 -8.14
N GLN A 73 -2.03 21.03 -7.05
CA GLN A 73 -1.92 22.30 -6.33
C GLN A 73 -0.58 22.39 -5.60
N ARG A 74 0.25 23.34 -6.03
CA ARG A 74 1.60 23.56 -5.48
C ARG A 74 1.64 24.62 -4.37
N THR A 75 0.61 25.44 -4.24
CA THR A 75 0.50 26.43 -3.16
C THR A 75 -0.35 25.87 -2.05
N ARG A 76 0.24 25.67 -0.87
CA ARG A 76 -0.51 25.37 0.34
C ARG A 76 -1.14 26.65 0.84
N LEU A 77 -2.44 26.60 1.09
CA LEU A 77 -3.20 27.70 1.68
C LEU A 77 -3.33 27.47 3.18
N ASP A 78 -3.52 28.53 3.94
CA ASP A 78 -3.98 28.44 5.32
C ASP A 78 -5.50 28.14 5.37
N LYS A 79 -6.07 28.11 6.58
CA LYS A 79 -7.51 27.86 6.77
C LYS A 79 -8.42 28.94 6.19
N PHE A 80 -7.88 30.11 5.85
CA PHE A 80 -8.61 31.26 5.30
C PHE A 80 -8.38 31.44 3.79
N GLY A 81 -7.59 30.57 3.16
CA GLY A 81 -7.31 30.61 1.73
C GLY A 81 -6.07 31.42 1.32
N PHE A 82 -5.27 31.90 2.28
CA PHE A 82 -4.05 32.67 1.96
C PHE A 82 -2.83 31.76 1.73
N PRO A 83 -1.94 32.07 0.77
CA PRO A 83 -0.71 31.30 0.53
C PRO A 83 0.19 31.22 1.77
N ARG A 84 0.47 30.00 2.22
CA ARG A 84 1.33 29.71 3.39
C ARG A 84 2.62 28.98 3.03
N GLY A 85 2.70 28.36 1.85
CA GLY A 85 3.92 27.71 1.40
C GLY A 85 3.84 27.14 -0.01
N TYR A 86 5.00 26.97 -0.62
CA TYR A 86 5.13 26.50 -1.99
C TYR A 86 5.82 25.13 -2.01
N LEU A 87 5.18 24.16 -2.65
CA LEU A 87 5.76 22.86 -2.95
C LEU A 87 6.85 23.02 -4.03
N MET A 88 7.86 22.16 -3.95
CA MET A 88 8.96 22.16 -4.90
C MET A 88 8.47 21.93 -6.33
N ARG A 89 9.02 22.67 -7.29
CA ARG A 89 8.75 22.46 -8.72
C ARG A 89 9.41 21.18 -9.24
N GLN A 90 10.63 20.92 -8.78
CA GLN A 90 11.39 19.71 -9.10
C GLN A 90 10.84 18.51 -8.32
N LYS A 91 10.54 17.43 -9.05
CA LYS A 91 9.98 16.19 -8.47
C LYS A 91 11.03 15.35 -7.75
N GLN A 92 12.29 15.50 -8.15
CA GLN A 92 13.41 14.76 -7.59
C GLN A 92 14.44 15.69 -6.95
N VAL A 93 15.07 15.19 -5.89
CA VAL A 93 16.20 15.82 -5.20
C VAL A 93 17.23 14.73 -4.91
N GLN A 94 18.47 14.95 -5.33
CA GLN A 94 19.58 14.00 -5.15
C GLN A 94 19.27 12.59 -5.68
N GLY A 95 18.49 12.51 -6.77
CA GLY A 95 18.10 11.24 -7.38
C GLY A 95 16.91 10.52 -6.71
N PHE A 96 16.28 11.10 -5.69
CA PHE A 96 15.11 10.55 -4.99
C PHE A 96 13.86 11.39 -5.23
N GLN A 97 12.67 10.80 -5.13
CA GLN A 97 11.38 11.51 -5.13
C GLN A 97 10.51 11.06 -3.94
N THR A 98 9.57 11.92 -3.54
CA THR A 98 8.59 11.55 -2.50
C THR A 98 7.78 10.35 -2.97
N GLY A 99 7.71 9.33 -2.10
CA GLY A 99 7.02 8.08 -2.36
C GLY A 99 7.93 6.92 -2.76
N ASP A 100 9.20 7.18 -3.08
CA ASP A 100 10.22 6.14 -3.24
C ASP A 100 10.36 5.33 -1.93
N ARG A 101 10.59 4.02 -2.04
CA ARG A 101 10.97 3.17 -0.91
C ARG A 101 12.49 3.16 -0.81
N VAL A 102 13.01 3.47 0.37
CA VAL A 102 14.45 3.55 0.63
C VAL A 102 14.81 2.71 1.84
N ARG A 103 16.07 2.29 1.92
CA ARG A 103 16.72 1.86 3.15
C ARG A 103 17.78 2.90 3.49
N ALA A 104 17.71 3.46 4.70
CA ALA A 104 18.74 4.33 5.21
C ALA A 104 19.54 3.64 6.30
N ILE A 105 20.87 3.76 6.26
CA ILE A 105 21.78 3.28 7.29
C ILE A 105 22.49 4.48 7.89
N VAL A 106 22.10 4.86 9.12
CA VAL A 106 22.63 6.03 9.81
C VAL A 106 23.71 5.57 10.79
N PRO A 107 24.97 5.99 10.63
CA PRO A 107 26.08 5.44 11.40
C PRO A 107 26.18 5.99 12.82
N ALA A 108 25.72 7.22 13.08
CA ALA A 108 25.87 7.89 14.37
C ALA A 108 24.77 8.93 14.65
N GLY A 109 24.67 9.34 15.92
CA GLY A 109 23.75 10.35 16.41
C GLY A 109 22.38 9.81 16.85
N LYS A 110 21.43 10.71 17.09
CA LYS A 110 20.11 10.38 17.68
C LYS A 110 19.28 9.37 16.87
N LYS A 111 19.54 9.24 15.57
CA LYS A 111 18.76 8.40 14.64
C LYS A 111 19.57 7.21 14.12
N THR A 112 20.62 6.82 14.84
CA THR A 112 21.48 5.69 14.50
C THR A 112 20.65 4.42 14.26
N GLY A 113 21.06 3.63 13.28
CA GLY A 113 20.39 2.37 12.92
C GLY A 113 19.87 2.34 11.49
N SER A 114 19.08 1.31 11.18
CA SER A 114 18.50 1.11 9.86
C SER A 114 17.04 1.53 9.81
N HIS A 115 16.69 2.33 8.80
CA HIS A 115 15.33 2.84 8.57
C HIS A 115 14.90 2.45 7.17
N THR A 116 13.93 1.54 7.05
CA THR A 116 13.38 1.14 5.75
C THR A 116 11.96 1.62 5.62
N GLY A 117 11.62 2.30 4.53
CA GLY A 117 10.30 2.89 4.39
C GLY A 117 10.13 3.79 3.19
N ARG A 118 8.91 4.35 3.04
CA ARG A 118 8.64 5.36 2.02
C ARG A 118 9.19 6.71 2.44
N VAL A 119 9.81 7.42 1.50
CA VAL A 119 10.48 8.68 1.75
C VAL A 119 9.60 9.88 1.40
N ALA A 120 9.61 10.92 2.24
CA ALA A 120 9.19 12.26 1.89
C ALA A 120 10.44 13.14 1.80
N ILE A 121 10.72 13.65 0.60
CA ILE A 121 11.95 14.40 0.33
C ILE A 121 11.78 15.90 0.60
N ARG A 122 12.90 16.59 0.83
CA ARG A 122 12.97 18.06 0.91
C ARG A 122 14.10 18.56 0.02
N LYS A 123 14.00 19.82 -0.41
CA LYS A 123 15.00 20.47 -1.29
C LYS A 123 16.41 20.42 -0.70
N THR A 124 16.51 20.45 0.62
CA THR A 124 17.76 20.41 1.37
C THR A 124 18.48 19.06 1.31
N GLY A 125 17.85 18.00 0.76
CA GLY A 125 18.39 16.64 0.82
C GLY A 125 18.21 15.96 2.18
N SER A 126 17.39 16.56 3.06
CA SER A 126 16.99 15.97 4.34
C SER A 126 15.61 15.33 4.22
N PHE A 127 15.51 14.04 4.49
CA PHE A 127 14.38 13.19 4.16
C PHE A 127 13.66 12.68 5.41
N ASN A 128 12.35 12.49 5.30
CA ASN A 128 11.57 11.79 6.32
C ASN A 128 11.23 10.40 5.81
N ILE A 129 11.57 9.35 6.56
CA ILE A 129 11.30 7.95 6.18
C ILE A 129 10.17 7.43 7.07
N GLN A 130 9.06 7.03 6.45
CA GLN A 130 7.94 6.39 7.16
C GLN A 130 8.27 4.91 7.40
N THR A 131 8.60 4.59 8.64
CA THR A 131 8.82 3.21 9.13
C THR A 131 7.57 2.71 9.85
N GLU A 132 7.55 1.43 10.21
CA GLU A 132 6.46 0.83 10.99
C GLU A 132 6.37 1.43 12.41
N GLN A 133 7.52 1.82 12.99
CA GLN A 133 7.62 2.45 14.30
C GLN A 133 7.33 3.97 14.26
N GLY A 134 7.11 4.55 13.09
CA GLY A 134 6.87 5.98 12.91
C GLY A 134 7.83 6.65 11.92
N ALA A 135 7.74 7.98 11.83
CA ALA A 135 8.54 8.73 10.87
C ALA A 135 9.94 9.05 11.41
N ALA A 136 10.98 8.46 10.82
CA ALA A 136 12.36 8.87 11.03
C ALA A 136 12.61 10.16 10.24
N GLN A 137 12.61 11.30 10.93
CA GLN A 137 12.66 12.62 10.28
C GLN A 137 14.09 13.11 10.05
N GLY A 138 14.29 13.88 8.99
CA GLY A 138 15.52 14.61 8.73
C GLY A 138 16.77 13.74 8.55
N ILE A 139 16.64 12.60 7.88
CA ILE A 139 17.73 11.71 7.48
C ILE A 139 18.42 12.27 6.23
N SER A 140 19.74 12.37 6.23
CA SER A 140 20.49 12.82 5.05
C SER A 140 20.34 11.81 3.90
N TRP A 141 20.10 12.30 2.68
CA TRP A 141 20.03 11.50 1.45
C TRP A 141 21.27 10.60 1.25
N ARG A 142 22.43 11.02 1.76
CA ARG A 142 23.71 10.28 1.66
C ARG A 142 23.65 8.92 2.37
N HIS A 143 22.76 8.77 3.35
CA HIS A 143 22.56 7.52 4.06
C HIS A 143 21.51 6.63 3.40
N CYS A 144 20.79 7.14 2.38
CA CYS A 144 19.68 6.45 1.75
C CYS A 144 20.13 5.68 0.51
N THR A 145 19.65 4.44 0.40
CA THR A 145 19.71 3.63 -0.82
C THR A 145 18.29 3.40 -1.32
N LEU A 146 18.08 3.62 -2.62
CA LEU A 146 16.79 3.36 -3.26
C LEU A 146 16.53 1.85 -3.32
N LEU A 147 15.35 1.42 -2.87
CA LEU A 147 14.88 0.04 -3.01
C LEU A 147 13.82 -0.08 -4.12
N GLN A 148 12.91 0.89 -4.22
CA GLN A 148 11.84 0.89 -5.20
C GLN A 148 11.43 2.34 -5.53
N ARG A 149 11.17 2.62 -6.80
CA ARG A 149 10.61 3.92 -7.22
C ARG A 149 9.15 4.05 -6.79
N GLY A 150 8.73 5.26 -6.45
CA GLY A 150 7.35 5.57 -6.14
C GLY A 150 6.43 5.35 -7.35
N ASP A 151 5.68 4.25 -7.33
CA ASP A 151 4.69 3.86 -8.35
C ASP A 151 3.27 4.38 -8.06
N GLY A 152 3.07 4.96 -6.88
CA GLY A 152 1.77 5.45 -6.40
C GLY A 152 1.11 4.53 -5.37
N TYR A 153 1.75 3.43 -5.00
CA TYR A 153 1.27 2.50 -3.99
C TYR A 153 2.20 2.43 -2.77
N GLY A 154 1.63 1.99 -1.65
CA GLY A 154 2.32 1.64 -0.42
C GLY A 154 2.20 0.14 -0.18
N TYR A 155 3.28 -0.46 0.30
CA TYR A 155 3.44 -1.91 0.42
C TYR A 155 3.78 -2.28 1.86
N HIS A 156 2.91 -3.05 2.50
CA HIS A 156 3.03 -3.45 3.90
C HIS A 156 2.78 -4.95 4.05
N PRO A 157 3.77 -5.73 4.55
CA PRO A 157 3.53 -7.12 4.88
C PRO A 157 2.65 -7.21 6.13
N LEU A 158 1.58 -7.99 6.06
CA LEU A 158 0.86 -8.47 7.23
C LEU A 158 1.41 -9.84 7.62
N PRO A 159 1.77 -10.05 8.90
CA PRO A 159 2.24 -11.35 9.35
C PRO A 159 1.15 -12.40 9.19
N THR A 160 1.55 -13.66 9.09
CA THR A 160 0.62 -14.79 9.10
C THR A 160 -0.20 -14.76 10.39
N ILE A 161 -1.52 -14.88 10.26
CA ILE A 161 -2.40 -14.96 11.43
C ILE A 161 -2.09 -16.27 12.16
N GLN A 162 -1.63 -16.16 13.41
CA GLN A 162 -1.53 -17.29 14.31
C GLN A 162 -2.94 -17.60 14.82
N SER A 163 -3.35 -18.86 14.65
CA SER A 163 -4.61 -19.43 15.16
C SER A 163 -4.46 -19.82 16.62
#